data_AF-A0A9D1WAF6-F1
#
_entry.id   AF-A0A9D1WAF6-F1
#
_cell.length_a   1.000
_cell.length_b   1.000
_cell.length_c   1.000
_cell.angle_alpha   90.00
_cell.angle_beta   90.00
_cell.angle_gamma   90.00
#
_symmetry.space_group_name_H-M   'P 1'
#
loop_
_entity.id
_entity.type
_entity.pdbx_description
1 polymer ?
#
loop_
_entity_poly.entity_id
_entity_poly.type
_entity_poly.pdbx_seq_one_letter_code
_entity_poly.pdbx_strand_id
1 'polypeptide(L)' 'MQVVYKLGHEQTINREFGNLLAVNDQYPKYVVTMDEFWKDDIEGIKRLHINDFLLKEV' A
#
# COMPACT_ATOMS: atom_id res chain seq x y z
N MET A 1 -4.33 -1.56 -6.84
CA MET A 1 -3.00 -1.13 -6.35
C MET A 1 -3.00 0.38 -6.24
N GLN A 2 -2.30 0.94 -5.26
CA GLN A 2 -2.10 2.39 -5.10
C GLN A 2 -0.61 2.68 -4.87
N VAL A 3 -0.19 3.95 -5.06
CA VAL A 3 1.21 4.37 -4.97
C VAL A 3 1.33 5.71 -4.24
N VAL A 4 2.29 5.82 -3.32
CA VAL A 4 2.47 7.03 -2.50
C VAL A 4 3.96 7.27 -2.19
N TYR A 5 4.34 8.53 -1.98
CA TYR A 5 5.70 8.86 -1.54
C TYR A 5 5.91 8.59 -0.04
N LYS A 6 5.02 9.09 0.83
CA LYS A 6 5.09 8.92 2.30
C LYS A 6 3.69 8.76 2.91
N LEU A 7 3.59 7.99 3.98
CA LEU A 7 2.34 7.73 4.72
C LEU A 7 2.21 8.59 6.00
N GLY A 8 2.90 9.73 6.07
CA GLY A 8 2.97 10.56 7.28
C GLY A 8 1.69 11.29 7.70
N HIS A 9 0.59 11.20 6.94
CA HIS A 9 -0.67 11.85 7.27
C HIS A 9 -1.85 10.88 7.16
N GLU A 10 -2.75 10.91 8.16
CA GLU A 10 -3.97 10.09 8.16
C GLU A 10 -4.83 10.28 6.92
N GLN A 11 -4.91 11.51 6.40
CA GLN A 11 -5.67 11.78 5.17
C GLN A 11 -5.11 10.99 3.98
N THR A 12 -3.78 10.88 3.88
CA THR A 12 -3.12 10.09 2.84
C THR A 12 -3.40 8.60 3.04
N ILE A 13 -3.30 8.11 4.28
CA ILE A 13 -3.65 6.71 4.61
C ILE A 13 -5.10 6.42 4.20
N ASN A 14 -6.06 7.25 4.61
CA ASN A 14 -7.47 7.04 4.26
C ASN A 14 -7.70 7.04 2.75
N ARG A 15 -6.99 7.88 2.00
CA ARG A 15 -7.08 7.91 0.53
C ARG A 15 -6.51 6.64 -0.12
N GLU A 16 -5.31 6.22 0.27
CA GLU A 16 -4.64 5.07 -0.36
C GLU A 16 -5.26 3.73 0.03
N PHE A 17 -5.71 3.59 1.28
CA PHE A 17 -6.30 2.34 1.80
C PHE A 17 -7.81 2.29 1.57
N GLY A 18 -8.55 3.39 1.78
CA GLY A 18 -10.01 3.40 1.69
C GLY A 18 -10.55 2.99 0.32
N ASN A 19 -9.90 3.42 -0.77
CA ASN A 19 -10.29 3.00 -2.11
C ASN A 19 -10.09 1.48 -2.33
N LEU A 20 -9.02 0.91 -1.78
CA LEU A 20 -8.75 -0.52 -1.88
C LEU A 20 -9.71 -1.35 -1.01
N LEU A 21 -10.07 -0.86 0.17
CA LEU A 21 -11.04 -1.50 1.06
C LEU A 21 -12.47 -1.49 0.49
N ALA A 22 -12.82 -0.45 -0.28
CA ALA A 22 -14.13 -0.36 -0.92
C ALA A 22 -14.36 -1.42 -2.00
N VAL A 23 -13.29 -2.04 -2.53
CA VAL A 23 -13.38 -3.08 -3.55
C VAL A 23 -13.51 -4.45 -2.89
N ASN A 24 -14.73 -5.00 -2.90
CA ASN A 24 -15.03 -6.32 -2.37
C ASN A 24 -14.71 -7.43 -3.40
N ASP A 25 -13.43 -7.75 -3.52
CA ASP A 25 -12.93 -8.90 -4.26
C ASP A 25 -11.87 -9.66 -3.45
N GLN A 26 -11.52 -10.86 -3.92
CA GLN A 26 -10.46 -11.69 -3.34
C GLN A 26 -9.10 -11.48 -4.02
N TYR A 27 -8.93 -10.38 -4.76
CA TYR A 27 -7.67 -10.09 -5.43
C TYR A 27 -6.66 -9.48 -4.45
N PRO A 28 -5.37 -9.86 -4.50
CA PRO A 28 -4.33 -9.27 -3.67
C PRO A 28 -4.23 -7.75 -3.86
N LYS A 29 -4.32 -7.00 -2.77
CA LYS A 29 -4.27 -5.52 -2.77
C LYS A 29 -2.93 -5.05 -2.23
N TYR A 30 -2.37 -4.03 -2.89
CA TYR A 30 -1.05 -3.49 -2.57
C TYR A 30 -1.05 -1.95 -2.56
N VAL A 31 -0.30 -1.38 -1.61
CA VAL A 31 0.12 0.02 -1.62
C VAL A 31 1.64 0.06 -1.74
N VAL A 32 2.16 0.67 -2.80
CA VAL A 32 3.60 0.84 -3.02
C VAL A 32 4.03 2.18 -2.45
N THR A 33 5.10 2.20 -1.63
CA THR A 33 5.55 3.39 -0.91
C THR A 33 7.07 3.58 -0.94
N MET A 34 7.54 4.82 -0.77
CA MET A 34 8.95 5.14 -0.48
C MET A 34 9.17 5.41 1.02
N ASP A 35 8.18 5.11 1.86
CA ASP A 35 8.26 5.28 3.30
C ASP A 35 9.04 4.12 3.94
N GLU A 36 10.15 4.41 4.59
CA GLU A 36 11.05 3.42 5.21
C GLU A 36 10.58 2.94 6.58
N PHE A 37 9.68 3.68 7.22
CA PHE A 37 9.34 3.50 8.64
C PHE A 37 8.01 2.79 8.89
N TRP A 38 7.26 2.45 7.84
CA TRP A 38 5.92 1.85 7.97
C TRP A 38 5.91 0.39 7.52
N LYS A 39 5.63 -0.54 8.44
CA LYS A 39 5.71 -1.99 8.16
C LYS A 39 4.44 -2.80 8.42
N ASP A 40 3.43 -2.24 9.06
CA ASP A 40 2.21 -3.02 9.35
C ASP A 40 1.28 -3.05 8.13
N ASP A 41 0.70 -4.20 7.80
CA ASP A 41 -0.38 -4.27 6.80
C ASP A 41 -1.69 -3.71 7.39
N ILE A 42 -2.55 -3.13 6.54
CA ILE A 42 -3.89 -2.67 6.96
C ILE A 42 -4.93 -3.58 6.33
N GLU A 43 -5.71 -4.29 7.16
CA GLU A 43 -6.86 -5.09 6.71
C GLU A 43 -6.54 -6.03 5.52
N GLY A 44 -5.34 -6.63 5.53
CA GLY A 44 -4.87 -7.54 4.48
C GLY A 44 -4.36 -6.85 3.19
N ILE A 45 -4.40 -5.51 3.12
CA ILE A 45 -3.73 -4.73 2.07
C ILE A 45 -2.24 -4.70 2.38
N LYS A 46 -1.46 -5.31 1.49
CA LYS A 46 -0.01 -5.43 1.62
C LYS A 46 0.67 -4.12 1.29
N ARG A 47 1.69 -3.76 2.07
CA ARG A 47 2.58 -2.63 1.72
C ARG A 47 3.85 -3.15 1.08
N LEU A 48 4.31 -2.47 0.05
CA LEU A 48 5.56 -2.78 -0.62
C LEU A 48 6.41 -1.51 -0.66
N HIS A 49 7.66 -1.61 -0.22
CA HIS A 49 8.60 -0.56 -0.54
C HIS A 49 8.87 -0.55 -2.06
N ILE A 50 9.12 0.62 -2.65
CA ILE A 50 9.32 0.73 -4.10
C ILE A 50 10.45 -0.19 -4.59
N ASN A 51 11.53 -0.34 -3.79
CA ASN A 51 12.63 -1.24 -4.13
C ASN A 51 12.15 -2.70 -4.22
N ASP A 52 11.35 -3.16 -3.25
CA ASP A 52 10.84 -4.53 -3.25
C ASP A 52 9.88 -4.77 -4.41
N PHE A 53 9.08 -3.77 -4.77
CA PHE A 53 8.19 -3.85 -5.93
C PHE A 53 8.98 -3.97 -7.23
N LEU A 54 10.03 -3.18 -7.40
CA LEU A 54 10.85 -3.17 -8.62
C LEU A 54 11.76 -4.40 -8.76
N LEU A 55 12.20 -4.97 -7.63
CA LEU A 55 13.07 -6.14 -7.60
C LEU A 55 12.28 -7.47 -7.56
N LYS A 56 10.95 -7.41 -7.54
CA LYS A 56 10.13 -8.62 -7.53
C LYS A 56 10.25 -9.31 -8.90
N GLU A 57 10.71 -10.56 -8.88
CA GLU A 57 10.70 -11.41 -10.08
C GLU A 57 9.25 -11.64 -10.54
N VAL A 58 9.05 -11.58 -11.87
CA VAL A 58 7.78 -11.76 -12.56
C VAL A 58 7.49 -13.25 -12.77
#